data_AF-A0A955BHE7-F1
#
_entry.id   AF-A0A955BHE7-F1
#
_cell.length_a   1.000
_cell.length_b   1.000
_cell.length_c   1.000
_cell.angle_alpha   90.00
_cell.angle_beta   90.00
_cell.angle_gamma   90.00
#
_symmetry.space_group_name_H-M   'P 1'
#
loop_
_entity.id
_entity.type
_entity.pdbx_description
1 polymer ?
#
loop_
_entity_poly.entity_id
_entity_poly.type
_entity_poly.pdbx_seq_one_letter_code
_entity_poly.pdbx_strand_id
1 'polypeptide(L)'
;MNRRCWMQTSLIAAMATSLGASRSRRPRVLLRSSWQIVNIGDIAHTPGVLALLEKHLPEVEPVLWASGDLSPEVTAMEKRRFPNLRIVKGSIGGDGRASNSELARAIEETDFLLHGSGPSLVAARDVAAFVKHTGKPFGVYGITHGSFLSGNDRELLGQAKFVYFRDSVSLEHARREGVECPVMGFSPDGAFACDLRDDERAEAFLKANDLQPGKFLCCLSRLRYTPYWTIPAKK
;
A
#
# COMPACT_ATOMS: atom_id res chain seq x y z
N MET A 1 16.07 -24.03 -2.15
CA MET A 1 14.75 -23.43 -2.42
C MET A 1 14.85 -21.92 -2.17
N ASN A 2 14.59 -21.10 -3.19
CA ASN A 2 14.90 -19.66 -3.14
C ASN A 2 13.83 -18.91 -2.32
N ARG A 3 14.19 -18.25 -1.21
CA ARG A 3 13.25 -17.60 -0.26
C ARG A 3 12.25 -16.63 -0.93
N ARG A 4 12.67 -16.01 -2.04
CA ARG A 4 11.84 -15.11 -2.86
C ARG A 4 10.66 -15.81 -3.53
N CYS A 5 10.86 -17.06 -3.97
CA CYS A 5 9.81 -17.84 -4.62
C CYS A 5 8.73 -18.25 -3.60
N TRP A 6 9.12 -18.60 -2.36
CA TRP A 6 8.19 -19.04 -1.33
C TRP A 6 7.23 -17.93 -0.86
N MET A 7 7.73 -16.70 -0.63
CA MET A 7 6.90 -15.56 -0.24
C MET A 7 5.89 -15.16 -1.31
N GLN A 8 6.28 -15.23 -2.58
CA GLN A 8 5.40 -14.96 -3.72
C GLN A 8 4.30 -16.01 -3.81
N THR A 9 4.63 -17.30 -3.65
CA THR A 9 3.64 -18.38 -3.67
C THR A 9 2.62 -18.29 -2.52
N SER A 10 3.03 -17.86 -1.33
CA SER A 10 2.13 -17.72 -0.17
C SER A 10 1.15 -16.55 -0.29
N LEU A 11 1.58 -15.40 -0.83
CA LEU A 11 0.66 -14.27 -1.11
C LEU A 11 -0.35 -14.64 -2.19
N ILE A 12 0.12 -15.22 -3.30
CA ILE A 12 -0.73 -15.66 -4.41
C ILE A 12 -1.71 -16.73 -3.92
N ALA A 13 -1.25 -17.72 -3.16
CA ALA A 13 -2.13 -18.78 -2.64
C ALA A 13 -3.18 -18.23 -1.65
N ALA A 14 -2.79 -17.33 -0.74
CA ALA A 14 -3.72 -16.72 0.22
C ALA A 14 -4.77 -15.82 -0.48
N MET A 15 -4.38 -15.09 -1.52
CA MET A 15 -5.32 -14.32 -2.33
C MET A 15 -6.19 -15.23 -3.21
N ALA A 16 -5.62 -16.20 -3.91
CA ALA A 16 -6.36 -17.12 -4.79
C ALA A 16 -7.42 -17.93 -4.02
N THR A 17 -7.09 -18.42 -2.83
CA THR A 17 -8.05 -19.10 -1.94
C THR A 17 -9.15 -18.17 -1.43
N SER A 18 -8.84 -16.90 -1.19
CA SER A 18 -9.81 -15.89 -0.75
C SER A 18 -10.67 -15.33 -1.88
N LEU A 19 -10.18 -15.36 -3.13
CA LEU A 19 -10.86 -14.80 -4.31
C LEU A 19 -11.78 -15.82 -5.00
N GLY A 20 -11.71 -17.12 -4.67
CA GLY A 20 -12.65 -18.16 -5.12
C GLY A 20 -12.52 -18.53 -6.61
N ALA A 21 -12.60 -19.83 -6.92
CA ALA A 21 -12.31 -20.39 -8.25
C ALA A 21 -13.43 -20.21 -9.31
N SER A 22 -14.59 -19.67 -8.94
CA SER A 22 -15.76 -19.53 -9.83
C SER A 22 -16.20 -18.08 -9.91
N ARG A 23 -15.47 -17.25 -10.67
CA ARG A 23 -15.91 -15.89 -10.96
C ARG A 23 -16.13 -15.68 -12.46
N SER A 24 -17.33 -15.21 -12.80
CA SER A 24 -17.70 -14.75 -14.14
C SER A 24 -17.00 -13.46 -14.57
N ARG A 25 -16.29 -12.79 -13.64
CA ARG A 25 -15.53 -11.55 -13.85
C ARG A 25 -14.16 -11.63 -13.18
N ARG A 26 -13.24 -10.76 -13.61
CA ARG A 26 -11.94 -10.58 -12.93
C ARG A 26 -12.13 -10.23 -11.45
N PRO A 27 -11.36 -10.85 -10.53
CA PRO A 27 -11.38 -10.49 -9.11
C PRO A 27 -10.96 -9.03 -8.91
N ARG A 28 -11.70 -8.28 -8.08
CA ARG A 28 -11.43 -6.87 -7.80
C ARG A 28 -10.77 -6.71 -6.44
N VAL A 29 -9.62 -6.04 -6.43
CA VAL A 29 -8.85 -5.77 -5.21
C VAL A 29 -8.92 -4.28 -4.91
N LEU A 30 -9.48 -3.91 -3.77
CA LEU A 30 -9.41 -2.54 -3.27
C LEU A 30 -8.07 -2.36 -2.58
N LEU A 31 -7.13 -1.67 -3.22
CA LEU A 31 -5.84 -1.33 -2.62
C LEU A 31 -6.01 -0.06 -1.80
N ARG A 32 -6.05 -0.17 -0.47
CA ARG A 32 -5.95 1.00 0.42
C ARG A 32 -4.48 1.39 0.53
N SER A 33 -4.09 2.51 -0.08
CA SER A 33 -2.71 2.99 -0.11
C SER A 33 -2.62 4.49 -0.39
N SER A 34 -1.48 4.97 -0.85
CA SER A 34 -1.15 6.38 -1.10
C SER A 34 -1.33 7.24 0.16
N TRP A 35 -0.46 7.03 1.15
CA TRP A 35 -0.63 7.56 2.52
C TRP A 35 -0.49 9.06 2.61
N GLN A 36 0.56 9.59 1.98
CA GLN A 36 0.82 11.02 1.91
C GLN A 36 1.68 11.36 0.69
N ILE A 37 1.59 12.61 0.22
CA ILE A 37 2.41 13.10 -0.91
C ILE A 37 3.68 13.87 -0.49
N VAL A 38 3.86 14.13 0.80
CA VAL A 38 5.01 14.91 1.30
C VAL A 38 6.24 14.01 1.59
N ASN A 39 6.07 12.69 1.45
CA ASN A 39 7.12 11.68 1.62
C ASN A 39 7.23 10.83 0.35
N ILE A 40 8.39 10.88 -0.30
CA ILE A 40 8.64 10.14 -1.56
C ILE A 40 8.60 8.62 -1.39
N GLY A 41 8.94 8.11 -0.20
CA GLY A 41 8.83 6.68 0.11
C GLY A 41 7.38 6.23 0.20
N ASP A 42 6.52 7.05 0.82
CA ASP A 42 5.08 6.78 0.87
C ASP A 42 4.43 6.84 -0.52
N ILE A 43 4.90 7.73 -1.40
CA ILE A 43 4.51 7.74 -2.81
C ILE A 43 4.95 6.44 -3.49
N ALA A 44 6.18 5.97 -3.26
CA ALA A 44 6.73 4.78 -3.93
C ALA A 44 6.06 3.45 -3.54
N HIS A 45 5.41 3.37 -2.38
CA HIS A 45 4.70 2.16 -1.95
C HIS A 45 3.57 1.76 -2.91
N THR A 46 2.70 2.69 -3.29
CA THR A 46 1.53 2.43 -4.14
C THR A 46 1.88 1.85 -5.51
N PRO A 47 2.72 2.50 -6.35
CA PRO A 47 3.05 2.01 -7.67
C PRO A 47 3.85 0.71 -7.60
N GLY A 48 4.68 0.53 -6.56
CA GLY A 48 5.39 -0.73 -6.34
C GLY A 48 4.46 -1.90 -6.02
N VAL A 49 3.45 -1.70 -5.16
CA VAL A 49 2.44 -2.75 -4.90
C VAL A 49 1.58 -3.01 -6.14
N LEU A 50 1.21 -1.97 -6.90
CA LEU A 50 0.48 -2.13 -8.17
C LEU A 50 1.30 -2.93 -9.20
N ALA A 51 2.59 -2.66 -9.34
CA ALA A 51 3.50 -3.41 -10.22
C ALA A 51 3.62 -4.89 -9.78
N LEU A 52 3.64 -5.16 -8.48
CA LEU A 52 3.61 -6.53 -7.96
C LEU A 52 2.30 -7.25 -8.29
N LEU A 53 1.15 -6.57 -8.14
CA LEU A 53 -0.15 -7.13 -8.51
C LEU A 53 -0.21 -7.42 -10.02
N GLU A 54 0.19 -6.47 -10.86
CA GLU A 54 0.24 -6.65 -12.32
C GLU A 54 1.13 -7.83 -12.73
N LYS A 55 2.29 -7.99 -12.09
CA LYS A 55 3.26 -9.04 -12.41
C LYS A 55 2.86 -10.42 -11.91
N HIS A 56 2.30 -10.51 -10.71
CA HIS A 56 2.10 -11.78 -10.00
C HIS A 56 0.66 -12.24 -9.92
N LEU A 57 -0.29 -11.34 -10.16
CA LEU A 57 -1.74 -11.58 -10.14
C LEU A 57 -2.41 -10.83 -11.31
N PRO A 58 -1.98 -11.03 -12.57
CA PRO A 58 -2.45 -10.25 -13.73
C PRO A 58 -3.97 -10.34 -13.99
N GLU A 59 -4.62 -11.35 -13.42
CA GLU A 59 -6.06 -11.54 -13.49
C GLU A 59 -6.86 -10.60 -12.58
N VAL A 60 -6.23 -10.00 -11.56
CA VAL A 60 -6.92 -9.09 -10.63
C VAL A 60 -7.04 -7.69 -11.22
N GLU A 61 -8.16 -7.05 -10.91
CA GLU A 61 -8.44 -5.66 -11.28
C GLU A 61 -8.26 -4.78 -10.01
N PRO A 62 -7.13 -4.08 -9.87
CA PRO A 62 -6.91 -3.20 -8.72
C PRO A 62 -7.71 -1.90 -8.85
N VAL A 63 -8.31 -1.48 -7.74
CA VAL A 63 -8.88 -0.15 -7.55
C VAL A 63 -8.12 0.49 -6.40
N LEU A 64 -7.50 1.64 -6.63
CA LEU A 64 -6.78 2.36 -5.60
C LEU A 64 -7.76 3.19 -4.77
N TRP A 65 -7.90 2.86 -3.49
CA TRP A 65 -8.49 3.72 -2.48
C TRP A 65 -7.39 4.58 -1.85
N ALA A 66 -7.23 5.79 -2.38
CA ALA A 66 -6.17 6.72 -1.99
C ALA A 66 -6.56 7.59 -0.80
N SER A 67 -5.57 8.05 -0.03
CA SER A 67 -5.79 9.07 1.00
C SER A 67 -6.18 10.42 0.39
N GLY A 68 -6.81 11.26 1.21
CA GLY A 68 -7.44 12.51 0.75
C GLY A 68 -6.46 13.55 0.20
N ASP A 69 -5.17 13.43 0.47
CA ASP A 69 -4.12 14.35 0.05
C ASP A 69 -3.44 13.98 -1.28
N LEU A 70 -3.79 12.84 -1.90
CA LEU A 70 -3.25 12.46 -3.21
C LEU A 70 -3.45 13.60 -4.24
N SER A 71 -2.35 14.15 -4.76
CA SER A 71 -2.38 15.30 -5.66
C SER A 71 -2.73 14.91 -7.10
N PRO A 72 -3.17 15.86 -7.94
CA PRO A 72 -3.30 15.64 -9.37
C PRO A 72 -2.00 15.19 -10.04
N GLU A 73 -0.84 15.67 -9.58
CA GLU A 73 0.47 15.28 -10.12
C GLU A 73 0.77 13.81 -9.85
N VAL A 74 0.63 13.34 -8.61
CA VAL A 74 0.83 11.92 -8.27
C VAL A 74 -0.24 11.06 -8.95
N THR A 75 -1.48 11.54 -9.05
CA THR A 75 -2.55 10.85 -9.81
C THR A 75 -2.17 10.68 -11.27
N ALA A 76 -1.63 11.71 -11.92
CA ALA A 76 -1.18 11.65 -13.32
C ALA A 76 0.02 10.73 -13.48
N MET A 77 0.94 10.72 -12.51
CA MET A 77 2.07 9.79 -12.46
C MET A 77 1.59 8.32 -12.42
N GLU A 78 0.67 7.99 -11.50
CA GLU A 78 0.06 6.65 -11.41
C GLU A 78 -0.65 6.27 -12.70
N LYS A 79 -1.46 7.17 -13.26
CA LYS A 79 -2.21 6.94 -14.50
C LYS A 79 -1.32 6.77 -15.73
N ARG A 80 -0.13 7.38 -15.75
CA ARG A 80 0.84 7.19 -16.83
C ARG A 80 1.34 5.75 -16.87
N ARG A 81 1.62 5.15 -15.72
CA ARG A 81 2.10 3.76 -15.60
C ARG A 81 0.97 2.73 -15.60
N PHE A 82 -0.19 3.09 -15.07
CA PHE A 82 -1.37 2.25 -14.96
C PHE A 82 -2.60 2.97 -15.57
N PRO A 83 -2.73 3.03 -16.92
CA PRO A 83 -3.79 3.81 -17.58
C PRO A 83 -5.21 3.44 -17.13
N ASN A 84 -5.43 2.16 -16.87
CA ASN A 84 -6.73 1.60 -16.48
C ASN A 84 -7.00 1.68 -14.97
N LEU A 85 -6.06 2.16 -14.15
CA LEU A 85 -6.21 2.20 -12.69
C LEU A 85 -7.37 3.11 -12.29
N ARG A 86 -8.42 2.56 -11.69
CA ARG A 86 -9.47 3.38 -11.06
C ARG A 86 -8.97 3.87 -9.71
N ILE A 87 -9.06 5.18 -9.47
CA ILE A 87 -8.64 5.81 -8.21
C ILE A 87 -9.88 6.41 -7.56
N VAL A 88 -10.14 6.05 -6.32
CA VAL A 88 -11.24 6.57 -5.50
C VAL A 88 -10.69 7.14 -4.20
N LYS A 89 -11.43 8.09 -3.64
CA LYS A 89 -11.14 8.71 -2.34
C LYS A 89 -12.40 8.67 -1.49
N GLY A 90 -12.24 8.93 -0.19
CA GLY A 90 -13.35 9.03 0.76
C GLY A 90 -13.07 8.22 2.01
N SER A 91 -14.10 8.09 2.85
CA SER A 91 -14.08 7.38 4.11
C SER A 91 -15.37 6.60 4.30
N ILE A 92 -15.35 5.62 5.20
CA ILE A 92 -16.55 4.92 5.66
C ILE A 92 -17.00 5.58 6.98
N GLY A 93 -18.22 6.10 7.00
CA GLY A 93 -18.83 6.69 8.20
C GLY A 93 -19.12 5.64 9.28
N GLY A 94 -19.43 6.11 10.49
CA GLY A 94 -19.79 5.21 11.60
C GLY A 94 -21.08 4.40 11.38
N ASP A 95 -21.90 4.84 10.43
CA ASP A 95 -23.11 4.16 9.94
C ASP A 95 -22.82 3.13 8.83
N GLY A 96 -21.54 2.96 8.45
CA GLY A 96 -21.11 2.07 7.38
C GLY A 96 -21.27 2.64 5.97
N ARG A 97 -21.74 3.88 5.81
CA ARG A 97 -21.90 4.49 4.49
C ARG A 97 -20.60 5.11 4.02
N ALA A 98 -20.25 4.89 2.75
CA ALA A 98 -19.15 5.60 2.13
C ALA A 98 -19.50 7.09 1.96
N SER A 99 -18.51 7.96 2.09
CA SER A 99 -18.71 9.42 2.01
C SER A 99 -19.06 9.94 0.60
N ASN A 100 -18.93 9.09 -0.43
CA ASN A 100 -19.34 9.40 -1.80
C ASN A 100 -19.68 8.12 -2.58
N SER A 101 -20.34 8.28 -3.74
CA SER A 101 -20.81 7.18 -4.59
C SER A 101 -19.67 6.39 -5.25
N GLU A 102 -18.53 7.02 -5.53
CA GLU A 102 -17.39 6.34 -6.14
C GLU A 102 -16.77 5.31 -5.19
N LEU A 103 -16.57 5.69 -3.92
CA LEU A 103 -16.11 4.78 -2.88
C LEU A 103 -17.18 3.73 -2.54
N ALA A 104 -18.46 4.12 -2.46
CA ALA A 104 -19.56 3.17 -2.23
C ALA A 104 -19.53 2.03 -3.26
N ARG A 105 -19.45 2.39 -4.54
CA ARG A 105 -19.36 1.44 -5.66
C ARG A 105 -18.07 0.62 -5.60
N ALA A 106 -16.94 1.23 -5.27
CA ALA A 106 -15.68 0.50 -5.14
C ALA A 106 -15.74 -0.55 -4.03
N ILE A 107 -16.35 -0.24 -2.88
CA ILE A 107 -16.55 -1.17 -1.77
C ILE A 107 -17.51 -2.30 -2.16
N GLU A 108 -18.63 -1.97 -2.82
CA GLU A 108 -19.63 -2.93 -3.26
C GLU A 108 -19.06 -3.95 -4.24
N GLU A 109 -18.31 -3.49 -5.25
CA GLU A 109 -17.78 -4.31 -6.33
C GLU A 109 -16.54 -5.13 -5.93
N THR A 110 -15.84 -4.71 -4.88
CA THR A 110 -14.59 -5.31 -4.41
C THR A 110 -14.80 -6.70 -3.86
N ASP A 111 -13.83 -7.56 -4.09
CA ASP A 111 -13.80 -8.92 -3.56
C ASP A 111 -12.85 -9.09 -2.38
N PHE A 112 -11.82 -8.25 -2.30
CA PHE A 112 -10.78 -8.32 -1.28
C PHE A 112 -10.17 -6.93 -1.04
N LEU A 113 -10.00 -6.56 0.22
CA LEU A 113 -9.26 -5.35 0.59
C LEU A 113 -7.78 -5.68 0.82
N LEU A 114 -6.88 -4.97 0.15
CA LEU A 114 -5.45 -5.05 0.39
C LEU A 114 -4.98 -3.74 1.03
N HIS A 115 -4.48 -3.82 2.26
CA HIS A 115 -3.73 -2.70 2.86
C HIS A 115 -2.29 -2.73 2.32
N GLY A 116 -1.84 -1.61 1.75
CA GLY A 116 -0.52 -1.49 1.12
C GLY A 116 0.65 -1.29 2.10
N SER A 117 1.87 -1.31 1.56
CA SER A 117 3.12 -1.14 2.33
C SER A 117 3.13 0.17 3.11
N GLY A 118 3.68 0.18 4.32
CA GLY A 118 3.69 1.39 5.16
C GLY A 118 4.42 1.26 6.50
N PRO A 119 4.58 2.37 7.24
CA PRO A 119 5.26 2.38 8.54
C PRO A 119 4.42 1.80 9.69
N SER A 120 3.16 1.50 9.44
CA SER A 120 2.24 0.82 10.34
C SER A 120 1.04 0.31 9.54
N LEU A 121 0.01 -0.20 10.22
CA LEU A 121 -1.33 -0.31 9.64
C LEU A 121 -1.96 1.09 9.51
N VAL A 122 -1.40 1.95 8.64
CA VAL A 122 -1.68 3.41 8.56
C VAL A 122 -3.18 3.74 8.54
N ALA A 123 -3.96 2.93 7.83
CA ALA A 123 -5.39 3.11 7.66
C ALA A 123 -6.20 2.08 8.48
N ALA A 124 -5.72 1.71 9.68
CA ALA A 124 -6.38 0.72 10.55
C ALA A 124 -7.87 1.00 10.75
N ARG A 125 -8.26 2.28 10.88
CA ARG A 125 -9.68 2.68 11.00
C ARG A 125 -10.49 2.36 9.75
N ASP A 126 -9.94 2.62 8.57
CA ASP A 126 -10.61 2.31 7.29
C ASP A 126 -10.73 0.79 7.11
N VAL A 127 -9.68 0.03 7.44
CA VAL A 127 -9.68 -1.43 7.39
C VAL A 127 -10.72 -2.00 8.38
N ALA A 128 -10.72 -1.53 9.63
CA ALA A 128 -11.70 -1.94 10.63
C ALA A 128 -13.14 -1.63 10.20
N ALA A 129 -13.39 -0.43 9.65
CA ALA A 129 -14.70 -0.05 9.14
C ALA A 129 -15.11 -0.94 7.95
N PHE A 130 -14.22 -1.20 7.01
CA PHE A 130 -14.48 -2.09 5.88
C PHE A 130 -14.86 -3.50 6.37
N VAL A 131 -14.07 -4.09 7.27
CA VAL A 131 -14.35 -5.44 7.80
C VAL A 131 -15.68 -5.47 8.55
N LYS A 132 -15.91 -4.50 9.45
CA LYS A 132 -17.14 -4.39 10.24
C LYS A 132 -18.40 -4.27 9.38
N HIS A 133 -18.36 -3.45 8.33
CA HIS A 133 -19.56 -3.10 7.57
C HIS A 133 -19.78 -3.94 6.31
N THR A 134 -18.76 -4.66 5.83
CA THR A 134 -18.88 -5.48 4.61
C THR A 134 -18.72 -6.98 4.85
N GLY A 135 -18.02 -7.38 5.91
CA GLY A 135 -17.63 -8.78 6.15
C GLY A 135 -16.68 -9.38 5.10
N LYS A 136 -16.19 -8.57 4.14
CA LYS A 136 -15.33 -9.05 3.06
C LYS A 136 -13.90 -9.28 3.55
N PRO A 137 -13.17 -10.25 2.95
CA PRO A 137 -11.82 -10.59 3.38
C PRO A 137 -10.83 -9.45 3.09
N PHE A 138 -9.77 -9.39 3.89
CA PHE A 138 -8.68 -8.47 3.68
C PHE A 138 -7.31 -9.09 4.02
N GLY A 139 -6.25 -8.41 3.58
CA GLY A 139 -4.87 -8.76 3.88
C GLY A 139 -4.00 -7.50 4.01
N VAL A 140 -2.84 -7.68 4.63
CA VAL A 140 -1.89 -6.59 4.91
C VAL A 140 -0.55 -6.91 4.26
N TYR A 141 -0.05 -6.01 3.44
CA TYR A 141 1.21 -6.19 2.71
C TYR A 141 2.26 -5.19 3.16
N GLY A 142 3.38 -5.67 3.70
CA GLY A 142 4.61 -4.89 3.84
C GLY A 142 4.55 -3.77 4.88
N ILE A 143 4.06 -4.05 6.10
CA ILE A 143 4.02 -3.03 7.17
C ILE A 143 5.17 -3.18 8.19
N THR A 144 5.56 -2.07 8.82
CA THR A 144 6.25 -2.12 10.12
C THR A 144 5.23 -2.28 11.25
N HIS A 145 5.59 -2.95 12.34
CA HIS A 145 4.72 -3.18 13.51
C HIS A 145 5.48 -2.99 14.83
N GLY A 146 4.78 -2.53 15.86
CA GLY A 146 5.37 -2.21 17.17
C GLY A 146 6.04 -0.83 17.27
N SER A 147 5.81 0.05 16.29
CA SER A 147 6.29 1.44 16.37
C SER A 147 5.28 2.31 17.12
N PHE A 148 5.66 3.55 17.48
CA PHE A 148 4.71 4.53 18.03
C PHE A 148 3.58 4.91 17.06
N LEU A 149 3.68 4.52 15.78
CA LEU A 149 2.65 4.69 14.75
C LEU A 149 1.69 3.49 14.69
N SER A 150 2.00 2.38 15.35
CA SER A 150 1.12 1.22 15.47
C SER A 150 0.06 1.47 16.54
N GLY A 151 -1.19 1.13 16.26
CA GLY A 151 -2.26 1.11 17.25
C GLY A 151 -2.27 -0.21 18.02
N ASN A 152 -3.32 -0.42 18.82
CA ASN A 152 -3.64 -1.75 19.36
C ASN A 152 -4.29 -2.62 18.27
N ASP A 153 -3.52 -2.90 17.22
CA ASP A 153 -4.03 -3.49 15.98
C ASP A 153 -4.09 -5.03 16.03
N ARG A 154 -3.72 -5.66 17.15
CA ARG A 154 -3.59 -7.12 17.29
C ARG A 154 -4.84 -7.88 16.82
N GLU A 155 -6.00 -7.48 17.32
CA GLU A 155 -7.27 -8.14 16.99
C GLU A 155 -7.62 -7.97 15.51
N LEU A 156 -7.39 -6.78 14.96
CA LEU A 156 -7.64 -6.52 13.54
C LEU A 156 -6.69 -7.35 12.69
N LEU A 157 -5.39 -7.36 12.97
CA LEU A 157 -4.40 -8.18 12.26
C LEU A 157 -4.74 -9.68 12.32
N GLY A 158 -5.32 -10.17 13.42
CA GLY A 158 -5.77 -11.56 13.53
C GLY A 158 -6.95 -11.91 12.60
N GLN A 159 -7.76 -10.93 12.19
CA GLN A 159 -8.86 -11.14 11.24
C GLN A 159 -8.38 -11.19 9.78
N ALA A 160 -7.14 -10.79 9.50
CA ALA A 160 -6.61 -10.77 8.14
C ALA A 160 -6.38 -12.19 7.60
N LYS A 161 -6.51 -12.37 6.28
CA LYS A 161 -6.15 -13.62 5.60
C LYS A 161 -4.65 -13.84 5.55
N PHE A 162 -3.90 -12.75 5.50
CA PHE A 162 -2.45 -12.75 5.66
C PHE A 162 -1.98 -11.40 6.20
N VAL A 163 -0.83 -11.42 6.88
CA VAL A 163 -0.09 -10.23 7.30
C VAL A 163 1.38 -10.42 6.94
N TYR A 164 1.89 -9.57 6.06
CA TYR A 164 3.31 -9.50 5.76
C TYR A 164 3.95 -8.26 6.37
N PHE A 165 5.07 -8.46 7.05
CA PHE A 165 5.87 -7.39 7.63
C PHE A 165 7.10 -7.11 6.77
N ARG A 166 7.48 -5.84 6.67
CA ARG A 166 8.61 -5.41 5.84
C ARG A 166 10.00 -5.57 6.47
N ASP A 167 10.03 -6.03 7.71
CA ASP A 167 11.25 -6.30 8.46
C ASP A 167 11.01 -7.45 9.47
N SER A 168 12.09 -8.12 9.87
CA SER A 168 12.02 -9.27 10.77
C SER A 168 11.68 -8.89 12.21
N VAL A 169 11.96 -7.64 12.61
CA VAL A 169 11.68 -7.16 13.98
C VAL A 169 10.18 -7.00 14.18
N SER A 170 9.49 -6.42 13.21
CA SER A 170 8.03 -6.28 13.17
C SER A 170 7.32 -7.64 13.21
N LEU A 171 7.78 -8.61 12.41
CA LEU A 171 7.23 -9.96 12.42
C LEU A 171 7.39 -10.65 13.78
N GLU A 172 8.58 -10.56 14.35
CA GLU A 172 8.88 -11.14 15.67
C GLU A 172 8.09 -10.44 16.79
N HIS A 173 7.91 -9.13 16.70
CA HIS A 173 7.11 -8.37 17.64
C HIS A 173 5.63 -8.78 17.59
N ALA A 174 5.04 -8.89 16.40
CA ALA A 174 3.66 -9.36 16.23
C ALA A 174 3.43 -10.76 16.84
N ARG A 175 4.42 -11.67 16.71
CA ARG A 175 4.37 -12.98 17.36
C ARG A 175 4.36 -12.88 18.88
N ARG A 176 5.20 -12.02 19.47
CA ARG A 176 5.28 -11.81 20.92
C ARG A 176 4.01 -11.19 21.50
N GLU A 177 3.34 -10.33 20.74
CA GLU A 177 2.04 -9.78 21.12
C GLU A 177 0.88 -10.77 20.99
N GLY A 178 1.13 -11.94 20.38
CA GLY A 178 0.11 -12.97 20.16
C GLY A 178 -0.84 -12.63 19.02
N VAL A 179 -0.36 -12.02 17.94
CA VAL A 179 -1.15 -11.87 16.71
C VAL A 179 -1.39 -13.25 16.08
N GLU A 180 -2.64 -13.68 16.04
CA GLU A 180 -3.07 -14.96 15.46
C GLU A 180 -3.66 -14.74 14.06
N CYS A 181 -2.82 -14.79 13.03
CA CYS A 181 -3.23 -14.71 11.61
C CYS A 181 -2.87 -16.01 10.88
N PRO A 182 -3.72 -16.55 9.98
CA PRO A 182 -3.44 -17.81 9.27
C PRO A 182 -2.12 -17.82 8.50
N VAL A 183 -1.74 -16.67 7.94
CA VAL A 183 -0.48 -16.50 7.20
C VAL A 183 0.22 -15.26 7.70
N MET A 184 1.37 -15.43 8.32
CA MET A 184 2.16 -14.33 8.84
C MET A 184 3.62 -14.49 8.46
N GLY A 185 4.22 -13.48 7.82
CA GLY A 185 5.57 -13.61 7.28
C GLY A 185 6.29 -12.30 6.98
N PHE A 186 7.49 -12.44 6.44
CA PHE A 186 8.25 -11.32 5.90
C PHE A 186 7.92 -11.11 4.42
N SER A 187 7.87 -9.85 3.97
CA SER A 187 7.87 -9.47 2.56
C SER A 187 8.73 -8.23 2.36
N PRO A 188 9.41 -8.03 1.22
CA PRO A 188 10.02 -6.74 0.92
C PRO A 188 8.99 -5.61 0.95
N ASP A 189 9.43 -4.43 1.39
CA ASP A 189 8.64 -3.20 1.29
C ASP A 189 8.19 -2.95 -0.16
N GLY A 190 6.97 -2.46 -0.34
CA GLY A 190 6.39 -2.20 -1.66
C GLY A 190 7.24 -1.29 -2.55
N ALA A 191 7.99 -0.34 -1.97
CA ALA A 191 8.84 0.57 -2.71
C ALA A 191 9.97 -0.13 -3.47
N PHE A 192 10.39 -1.34 -3.08
CA PHE A 192 11.39 -2.13 -3.83
C PHE A 192 10.90 -2.57 -5.21
N ALA A 193 9.59 -2.55 -5.44
CA ALA A 193 8.99 -2.89 -6.73
C ALA A 193 8.56 -1.66 -7.53
N CYS A 194 8.79 -0.43 -7.02
CA CYS A 194 8.50 0.79 -7.75
C CYS A 194 9.39 0.89 -8.99
N ASP A 195 8.77 1.02 -10.16
CA ASP A 195 9.44 1.11 -11.46
C ASP A 195 9.27 2.50 -12.11
N LEU A 196 8.82 3.50 -11.35
CA LEU A 196 8.60 4.86 -11.84
C LEU A 196 9.86 5.71 -11.79
N ARG A 197 10.12 6.40 -12.89
CA ARG A 197 11.25 7.34 -13.06
C ARG A 197 10.82 8.55 -13.88
N ASP A 198 11.38 9.70 -13.56
CA ASP A 198 11.31 10.92 -14.38
C ASP A 198 12.72 11.21 -14.93
N ASP A 199 13.13 10.39 -15.89
CA ASP A 199 14.49 10.43 -16.44
C ASP A 199 14.74 11.76 -17.16
N GLU A 200 13.74 12.33 -17.83
CA GLU A 200 13.87 13.63 -18.52
C GLU A 200 14.21 14.76 -17.55
N ARG A 201 13.43 14.93 -16.46
CA ARG A 201 13.75 15.96 -15.45
C ARG A 201 15.07 15.68 -14.74
N ALA A 202 15.36 14.42 -14.45
CA ALA A 202 16.62 14.03 -13.81
C ALA A 202 17.82 14.39 -14.70
N GLU A 203 17.79 14.03 -15.99
CA GLU A 203 18.85 14.33 -16.95
C GLU A 203 19.02 15.84 -17.15
N ALA A 204 17.91 16.58 -17.25
CA ALA A 204 17.96 18.04 -17.35
C ALA A 204 18.62 18.68 -16.12
N PHE A 205 18.29 18.21 -14.90
CA PHE A 205 18.90 18.68 -13.66
C PHE A 205 20.40 18.34 -13.60
N LEU A 206 20.77 17.10 -13.94
CA LEU A 206 22.17 16.68 -13.96
C LEU A 206 23.00 17.54 -14.92
N LYS A 207 22.48 17.78 -16.14
CA LYS A 207 23.13 18.62 -17.15
C LYS A 207 23.27 20.06 -16.70
N ALA A 208 22.22 20.64 -16.11
CA ALA A 208 22.23 22.03 -15.65
C ALA A 208 23.24 22.30 -14.52
N ASN A 209 23.67 21.25 -13.80
CA ASN A 209 24.57 21.36 -12.64
C ASN A 209 25.92 20.64 -12.85
N ASP A 210 26.26 20.24 -14.09
CA ASP A 210 27.48 19.47 -14.43
C ASP A 210 27.70 18.21 -13.56
N LEU A 211 26.60 17.52 -13.23
CA LEU A 211 26.63 16.31 -12.40
C LEU A 211 26.82 15.08 -13.28
N GLN A 212 28.07 14.67 -13.44
CA GLN A 212 28.42 13.53 -14.30
C GLN A 212 28.18 12.17 -13.61
N PRO A 213 27.71 11.14 -14.33
CA PRO A 213 27.51 9.80 -13.77
C PRO A 213 28.74 9.31 -12.99
N GLY A 214 28.53 8.93 -11.71
CA GLY A 214 29.58 8.42 -10.83
C GLY A 214 30.54 9.47 -10.26
N LYS A 215 30.35 10.78 -10.55
CA LYS A 215 31.24 11.87 -10.10
C LYS A 215 30.59 12.88 -9.16
N PHE A 216 29.44 12.56 -8.59
CA PHE A 216 28.79 13.38 -7.58
C PHE A 216 28.26 12.52 -6.43
N LEU A 217 28.02 13.16 -5.28
CA LEU A 217 27.40 12.56 -4.10
C LEU A 217 26.04 13.21 -3.86
N CYS A 218 25.02 12.39 -3.57
CA CYS A 218 23.74 12.86 -3.07
C CYS A 218 23.70 12.70 -1.55
N CYS A 219 23.55 13.80 -0.82
CA CYS A 219 23.49 13.83 0.63
C CYS A 219 22.04 14.05 1.10
N LEU A 220 21.39 13.00 1.60
CA LEU A 220 20.07 13.12 2.22
C LEU A 220 20.24 13.35 3.73
N SER A 221 20.41 14.62 4.14
CA SER A 221 20.54 14.97 5.55
C SER A 221 19.20 14.85 6.27
N ARG A 222 19.16 14.11 7.38
CA ARG A 222 18.01 14.11 8.29
C ARG A 222 18.02 15.39 9.11
N LEU A 223 16.97 16.19 9.00
CA LEU A 223 16.72 17.25 9.97
C LEU A 223 16.41 16.60 11.33
N ARG A 224 16.97 17.16 12.42
CA ARG A 224 16.65 16.70 13.78
C ARG A 224 15.14 16.75 14.04
N TYR A 225 14.48 17.76 13.49
CA TYR A 225 13.03 17.90 13.42
C TYR A 225 12.65 18.28 11.99
N THR A 226 11.88 17.43 11.31
CA THR A 226 11.25 17.80 10.05
C THR A 226 10.16 18.85 10.35
N PRO A 227 10.20 20.05 9.75
CA PRO A 227 9.27 21.11 10.04
C PRO A 227 7.91 20.84 9.37
N TYR A 228 7.21 19.78 9.79
CA TYR A 228 5.92 19.41 9.20
C TYR A 228 4.90 20.56 9.27
N TRP A 229 5.02 21.47 10.24
CA TRP A 229 4.20 22.68 10.35
C TRP A 229 4.43 23.71 9.24
N THR A 230 5.55 23.67 8.52
CA THR A 230 5.81 24.52 7.34
C THR A 230 5.43 23.83 6.04
N ILE A 231 5.26 22.51 6.06
CA ILE A 231 4.81 21.78 4.88
C ILE A 231 3.36 22.17 4.65
N PRO A 232 2.98 22.61 3.44
CA PRO A 232 1.59 22.94 3.13
C PRO A 232 0.73 21.67 3.12
N ALA A 233 0.38 21.13 4.28
CA ALA A 233 -0.69 20.16 4.43
C ALA A 233 -1.94 20.93 4.89
N LYS A 234 -2.88 21.09 3.96
CA LYS A 234 -4.26 21.60 4.08
C LYS A 234 -4.66 22.19 5.45
N LYS A 235 -5.00 23.49 5.44
CA LYS A 235 -6.18 23.98 6.19
C LYS A 235 -7.41 23.14 5.85
#